data_AF-X1QIM8-F1
#
_entry.id   AF-X1QIM8-F1
#
_cell.length_a   1.000
_cell.length_b   1.000
_cell.length_c   1.000
_cell.angle_alpha   90.00
_cell.angle_beta   90.00
_cell.angle_gamma   90.00
#
_symmetry.space_group_name_H-M   'P 1'
#
loop_
_entity.id
_entity.type
_entity.pdbx_description
1 polymer ?
#
loop_
_entity_poly.entity_id
_entity_poly.type
_entity_poly.pdbx_seq_one_letter_code
_entity_poly.pdbx_strand_id
1 'polypeptide(L)'
;LLFAGYGIYYGMVEGVARAFVADLVTEDRRGTAYGLYHGVVGLTLLPASLLAGWLWQAISPAAPFFLGSGLAFVAMLGMMALIKE
;
A
#
# COMPACT_ATOMS: atom_id res chain seq x y z
N LEU A 1 13.51 12.71 -11.92
CA LEU A 1 12.24 13.40 -11.57
C LEU A 1 11.20 12.44 -11.00
N LEU A 2 10.82 11.36 -11.71
CA LEU A 2 9.82 10.39 -11.21
C LEU A 2 10.18 9.78 -9.84
N PHE A 3 11.43 9.36 -9.63
CA PHE A 3 11.90 8.86 -8.33
C PHE A 3 11.83 9.90 -7.20
N ALA A 4 12.10 11.18 -7.51
CA ALA A 4 11.99 12.24 -6.52
C ALA A 4 10.52 12.49 -6.12
N GLY A 5 9.62 12.50 -7.11
CA GLY A 5 8.18 12.56 -6.86
C GLY A 5 7.68 11.36 -6.05
N TYR A 6 8.15 10.15 -6.38
CA TYR A 6 7.84 8.95 -5.60
C TYR A 6 8.37 9.04 -4.16
N GLY A 7 9.57 9.56 -3.95
CA GLY A 7 10.14 9.76 -2.62
C GLY A 7 9.31 10.72 -1.75
N ILE A 8 8.85 11.84 -2.33
CA ILE A 8 7.95 12.79 -1.65
C ILE A 8 6.64 12.11 -1.29
N TYR A 9 6.01 11.43 -2.26
CA TYR A 9 4.77 10.68 -2.05
C TYR A 9 4.92 9.65 -0.93
N TYR A 10 5.98 8.83 -0.98
CA TYR A 10 6.20 7.76 -0.02
C TYR A 10 6.42 8.32 1.39
N GLY A 11 7.22 9.40 1.52
CA GLY A 11 7.44 10.07 2.80
C GLY A 11 6.17 10.66 3.41
N MET A 12 5.25 11.18 2.58
CA MET A 12 3.95 11.67 3.04
C MET A 12 3.04 10.51 3.48
N VAL A 13 2.89 9.49 2.64
CA VAL A 13 1.91 8.42 2.86
C VAL A 13 2.30 7.49 4.00
N GLU A 14 3.58 7.13 4.12
CA GLU A 14 4.03 6.20 5.16
C GLU A 14 3.89 6.77 6.58
N GLY A 15 4.06 8.09 6.74
CA GLY A 15 3.80 8.78 8.01
C GLY A 15 2.32 8.79 8.36
N VAL A 16 1.47 9.21 7.42
CA VAL A 16 0.01 9.32 7.61
C VAL A 16 -0.62 7.95 7.87
N ALA A 17 -0.23 6.91 7.13
CA ALA A 17 -0.76 5.56 7.31
C ALA A 17 -0.46 5.00 8.70
N ARG A 18 0.74 5.25 9.24
CA ARG A 18 1.10 4.80 10.59
C ARG A 18 0.34 5.56 11.67
N ALA A 19 0.18 6.87 11.52
CA ALA A 19 -0.64 7.67 12.42
C ALA A 19 -2.08 7.16 12.44
N PHE A 20 -2.67 6.91 11.26
CA PHE A 20 -4.01 6.37 11.13
C PHE A 20 -4.18 5.01 11.83
N VAL A 21 -3.21 4.09 11.70
CA VAL A 21 -3.22 2.81 12.43
C VAL A 21 -3.19 3.03 13.95
N ALA A 22 -2.41 4.00 14.43
CA ALA A 22 -2.31 4.30 15.86
C ALA A 22 -3.58 4.94 16.44
N ASP A 23 -4.35 5.67 15.62
CA ASP A 23 -5.62 6.30 16.01
C ASP A 23 -6.75 5.27 16.14
N LEU A 24 -6.64 4.12 15.47
CA LEU A 24 -7.63 3.03 15.52
C LEU A 24 -7.53 2.12 16.75
N VAL A 25 -6.45 2.22 17.54
CA VAL A 25 -6.19 1.32 18.66
C VAL A 25 -5.75 2.06 19.91
N THR A 26 -5.99 1.46 21.07
CA THR A 26 -5.49 1.97 22.35
C THR A 26 -3.97 1.85 22.45
N GLU A 27 -3.34 2.69 23.28
CA GLU A 27 -1.87 2.81 23.33
C GLU A 27 -1.16 1.50 23.64
N ASP A 28 -1.75 0.66 24.49
CA ASP A 28 -1.26 -0.66 24.88
C ASP A 28 -1.23 -1.67 23.72
N ARG A 29 -2.01 -1.44 22.65
CA ARG A 29 -2.16 -2.34 21.50
C ARG A 29 -1.45 -1.85 20.23
N ARG A 30 -0.82 -0.67 20.26
CA ARG A 30 -0.14 -0.09 19.09
C ARG A 30 0.93 -1.00 18.52
N GLY A 31 1.72 -1.67 19.38
CA GLY A 31 2.75 -2.63 18.94
C GLY A 31 2.18 -3.78 18.10
N THR A 32 1.08 -4.39 18.54
CA THR A 32 0.40 -5.46 17.79
C THR A 32 -0.26 -4.93 16.52
N ALA A 33 -0.85 -3.74 16.56
CA ALA A 33 -1.47 -3.11 15.40
C ALA A 33 -0.44 -2.85 14.28
N TYR A 34 0.72 -2.28 14.62
CA TYR A 34 1.82 -2.10 13.67
C TYR A 34 2.38 -3.43 13.17
N GLY A 35 2.53 -4.42 14.06
CA GLY A 35 2.96 -5.76 13.69
C GLY A 35 2.02 -6.42 12.67
N LEU A 36 0.70 -6.33 12.89
CA LEU A 36 -0.30 -6.83 11.96
C LEU A 36 -0.30 -6.04 10.64
N TYR A 37 -0.24 -4.71 10.71
CA TYR A 37 -0.17 -3.84 9.53
C TYR A 37 1.02 -4.23 8.63
N HIS A 38 2.22 -4.27 9.17
CA HIS A 38 3.42 -4.65 8.40
C HIS A 38 3.44 -6.13 8.04
N GLY A 39 2.83 -7.01 8.86
CA GLY A 39 2.66 -8.42 8.54
C GLY A 39 1.79 -8.65 7.31
N VAL A 40 0.65 -7.95 7.21
CA VAL A 40 -0.23 -8.00 6.03
C VAL A 40 0.45 -7.39 4.81
N VAL A 41 1.14 -6.26 4.96
CA VAL A 41 1.92 -5.65 3.87
C VAL A 41 2.98 -6.62 3.35
N GLY A 42 3.76 -7.25 4.24
CA GLY A 42 4.79 -8.23 3.87
C GLY A 42 4.19 -9.48 3.21
N LEU A 43 3.10 -10.02 3.76
CA LEU A 43 2.43 -11.20 3.22
C LEU A 43 1.86 -10.96 1.83
N THR A 44 1.30 -9.77 1.59
CA THR A 44 0.74 -9.38 0.27
C THR A 44 1.81 -8.99 -0.73
N LEU A 45 2.99 -8.57 -0.28
CA LEU A 45 4.12 -8.22 -1.16
C LEU A 45 4.64 -9.41 -1.96
N LEU A 46 4.62 -10.62 -1.37
CA LEU A 46 5.03 -11.86 -2.03
C LEU A 46 4.20 -12.17 -3.30
N PRO A 47 2.86 -12.34 -3.22
CA PRO A 47 2.04 -12.56 -4.41
C PRO A 47 2.06 -11.35 -5.35
N ALA A 48 2.13 -10.12 -4.82
CA ALA A 48 2.25 -8.93 -5.67
C ALA A 48 3.51 -8.95 -6.55
N SER A 49 4.65 -9.36 -5.98
CA SER A 49 5.92 -9.46 -6.72
C SER A 49 5.89 -10.58 -7.76
N LEU A 50 5.30 -11.73 -7.42
CA LEU A 50 5.13 -12.84 -8.36
C LEU A 50 4.21 -12.44 -9.53
N LEU A 51 3.08 -11.80 -9.24
CA LEU A 51 2.17 -11.29 -10.26
C LEU A 51 2.85 -10.23 -11.14
N ALA A 52 3.56 -9.27 -10.54
CA ALA A 52 4.28 -8.25 -11.29
C ALA A 52 5.33 -8.88 -12.23
N GLY A 53 6.11 -9.85 -11.74
CA GLY A 53 7.08 -10.58 -12.57
C GLY A 53 6.42 -11.35 -13.72
N TRP A 54 5.32 -12.04 -13.43
CA TRP A 54 4.56 -12.76 -14.45
C TRP A 54 3.96 -11.83 -15.51
N LEU A 55 3.31 -10.73 -15.10
CA LEU A 55 2.77 -9.72 -16.03
C LEU A 55 3.87 -9.09 -16.89
N TRP A 56 5.04 -8.83 -16.30
CA TRP A 56 6.19 -8.26 -17.00
C TRP A 56 6.69 -9.19 -18.12
N GLN A 57 6.78 -10.49 -17.83
CA GLN A 57 7.29 -11.49 -18.77
C GLN A 57 6.25 -11.92 -19.82
N ALA A 58 4.99 -12.09 -19.42
CA ALA A 58 3.96 -12.69 -20.26
C ALA A 58 3.20 -11.67 -21.14
N ILE A 59 3.07 -10.41 -20.69
CA ILE A 59 2.25 -9.40 -21.38
C ILE A 59 3.13 -8.25 -21.87
N SER A 60 3.69 -7.46 -20.94
CA SER A 60 4.63 -6.39 -21.26
C SER A 60 5.23 -5.78 -19.99
N PRO A 61 6.38 -5.09 -20.09
CA PRO A 61 6.94 -4.30 -18.99
C PRO A 61 5.99 -3.23 -18.41
N ALA A 62 5.02 -2.76 -19.20
CA ALA A 62 4.07 -1.75 -18.74
C ALA A 62 2.89 -2.34 -17.94
N ALA A 63 2.58 -3.62 -18.13
CA ALA A 63 1.39 -4.26 -17.55
C ALA A 63 1.34 -4.23 -16.01
N PRO A 64 2.45 -4.45 -15.25
CA PRO A 64 2.45 -4.34 -13.79
C PRO A 64 2.09 -2.93 -13.30
N PHE A 65 2.48 -1.89 -14.02
CA PHE A 65 2.17 -0.51 -13.66
C PHE A 65 0.68 -0.19 -13.81
N PHE A 66 0.04 -0.69 -14.88
CA PHE A 66 -1.40 -0.56 -15.04
C PHE A 66 -2.17 -1.29 -13.93
N LEU A 67 -1.77 -2.53 -13.61
CA LEU A 67 -2.35 -3.28 -12.50
C LEU A 67 -2.19 -2.52 -11.17
N GLY A 68 -0.98 -2.05 -10.87
CA GLY A 68 -0.69 -1.26 -9.67
C GLY A 68 -1.53 0.02 -9.59
N SER A 69 -1.69 0.74 -10.71
CA SER A 69 -2.52 1.94 -10.77
C SER A 69 -4.01 1.64 -10.52
N GLY A 70 -4.53 0.54 -11.08
CA GLY A 70 -5.90 0.10 -10.85
C GLY A 70 -6.16 -0.29 -9.40
N LEU A 71 -5.24 -1.05 -8.80
CA LEU A 71 -5.32 -1.41 -7.38
C LEU A 71 -5.24 -0.18 -6.46
N ALA A 72 -4.35 0.76 -6.76
CA ALA A 72 -4.25 2.02 -6.02
C ALA A 72 -5.55 2.85 -6.11
N PHE A 73 -6.16 2.90 -7.30
CA PHE A 73 -7.45 3.57 -7.50
C PHE A 73 -8.58 2.90 -6.70
N VAL A 74 -8.66 1.57 -6.72
CA VAL A 74 -9.64 0.81 -5.92
C VAL A 74 -9.42 1.04 -4.42
N ALA A 75 -8.17 1.05 -3.96
CA ALA A 75 -7.85 1.32 -2.55
C ALA A 75 -8.27 2.74 -2.14
N MET A 76 -8.05 3.74 -3.01
CA MET A 76 -8.50 5.11 -2.78
C MET A 76 -10.02 5.20 -2.65
N LEU A 77 -10.78 4.58 -3.57
CA LEU A 77 -12.23 4.52 -3.48
C LEU A 77 -12.69 3.78 -2.21
N GLY A 78 -12.01 2.69 -1.84
CA GLY A 78 -12.28 1.94 -0.62
C GLY A 78 -12.09 2.79 0.63
N MET A 79 -10.98 3.55 0.72
CA MET A 79 -10.76 4.47 1.83
C MET A 79 -11.85 5.55 1.87
N MET A 80 -12.19 6.18 0.74
CA MET A 80 -13.26 7.20 0.71
C MET A 80 -14.65 6.65 1.09
N ALA A 81 -14.95 5.40 0.74
CA ALA A 81 -16.26 4.80 0.99
C ALA A 81 -16.40 4.26 2.42
N LEU A 82 -15.33 3.66 2.97
CA LEU A 82 -15.33 2.95 4.25
C LEU A 82 -14.89 3.82 5.41
N ILE A 83 -14.00 4.78 5.18
CA ILE A 83 -13.52 5.72 6.19
C ILE A 83 -14.31 7.00 6.01
N LYS A 84 -15.38 7.14 6.80
CA LYS A 84 -16.12 8.38 6.95
C LYS A 84 -15.65 9.02 8.24
N GLU A 85 -14.86 10.08 8.11
CA GLU A 85 -14.68 11.05 9.19
C GLU A 85 -15.99 11.82 9.42
#